data_AF-A0A822C6Q4-F1
#
_entry.id   AF-A0A822C6Q4-F1
#
_cell.length_a   1.000
_cell.length_b   1.000
_cell.length_c   1.000
_cell.angle_alpha   90.00
_cell.angle_beta   90.00
_cell.angle_gamma   90.00
#
_symmetry.space_group_name_H-M   'P 1'
#
loop_
_entity.id
_entity.type
_entity.pdbx_description
1 polymer ?
#
loop_
_entity_poly.entity_id
_entity_poly.type
_entity_poly.pdbx_seq_one_letter_code
_entity_poly.pdbx_strand_id
1 'polypeptide(L)'
;IHFYEQINEYMKLNPPSSTKIEVTTKNLLTIRQQLIKDFETRAFKTKKKFCPNCNIPVRALRADSHSKRFYSQGLSNKQIKAYQERMSNVRQSKKLNDNDESIDNDEEEMLTKMMFSQMYLTPLDVLKHLEKIWTNEKEVLAIYLATLRSSHHSITHVHNNPMSLFFFEVLHVFYLQNFVLYVLSFNDQKFENPKTVR
;
A
#
# COMPACT_ATOMS: atom_id res chain seq x y z
N ILE A 1 -28.21 -2.31 21.04
CA ILE A 1 -29.05 -1.11 21.25
C ILE A 1 -28.78 -0.48 22.62
N HIS A 2 -28.73 -1.26 23.71
CA HIS A 2 -28.44 -0.79 25.09
C HIS A 2 -27.14 0.00 25.34
N PHE A 3 -26.06 -0.23 24.58
CA PHE A 3 -24.76 0.44 24.82
C PHE A 3 -24.79 1.94 24.48
N TYR A 4 -25.54 2.32 23.44
CA TYR A 4 -25.65 3.72 23.03
C TYR A 4 -26.54 4.55 23.96
N GLU A 5 -27.53 3.93 24.60
CA GLU A 5 -28.37 4.59 25.60
C GLU A 5 -27.59 4.90 26.88
N GLN A 6 -26.71 3.97 27.31
CA GLN A 6 -25.85 4.16 28.48
C GLN A 6 -24.83 5.30 28.28
N ILE A 7 -24.26 5.42 27.08
CA ILE A 7 -23.35 6.52 26.75
C ILE A 7 -24.10 7.86 26.75
N ASN A 8 -25.33 7.90 26.24
CA ASN A 8 -26.14 9.11 26.21
C ASN A 8 -26.59 9.55 27.61
N GLU A 9 -26.95 8.64 28.51
CA GLU A 9 -27.22 8.99 29.92
C GLU A 9 -25.97 9.50 30.63
N TYR A 10 -24.81 8.87 30.41
CA TYR A 10 -23.56 9.29 31.02
C TYR A 10 -23.13 10.71 30.60
N MET A 11 -23.33 11.04 29.32
CA MET A 11 -23.06 12.39 28.76
C MET A 11 -24.03 13.45 29.30
N LYS A 12 -25.27 13.09 29.61
CA LYS A 12 -26.26 14.01 30.22
C LYS A 12 -25.96 14.29 31.69
N LEU A 13 -25.45 13.29 32.41
CA LEU A 13 -25.09 13.42 33.83
C LEU A 13 -23.75 14.14 34.04
N ASN A 14 -22.87 14.14 33.04
CA ASN A 14 -21.55 14.79 33.10
C ASN A 14 -21.34 15.72 31.89
N PRO A 15 -22.05 16.85 31.80
CA PRO A 15 -21.81 17.81 30.72
C PRO A 15 -20.36 18.32 30.83
N PRO A 16 -19.58 18.30 29.74
CA PRO A 16 -18.18 18.71 29.79
C PRO A 16 -18.12 20.20 30.13
N SER A 17 -17.70 20.50 31.35
CA SER A 17 -17.40 21.86 31.79
C SER A 17 -16.28 22.42 30.91
N SER A 18 -16.45 23.67 30.46
CA SER A 18 -15.65 24.39 29.48
C SER A 18 -14.24 24.73 29.98
N THR A 19 -13.45 23.70 30.29
CA THR A 19 -12.09 23.85 30.81
C THR A 19 -11.16 22.81 30.18
N LYS A 20 -10.25 23.33 29.33
CA LYS A 20 -9.03 22.68 28.79
C LYS A 20 -9.23 21.54 27.78
N ILE A 21 -9.67 21.89 26.57
CA ILE A 21 -9.61 21.00 25.38
C ILE A 21 -8.19 20.94 24.77
N GLU A 22 -7.29 21.87 25.11
CA GLU A 22 -5.94 21.94 24.52
C GLU A 22 -4.96 20.86 24.99
N VAL A 23 -5.15 20.28 26.18
CA VAL A 23 -4.26 19.23 26.72
C VAL A 23 -4.61 17.85 26.16
N THR A 24 -5.86 17.64 25.74
CA THR A 24 -6.39 16.35 25.27
C THR A 24 -6.04 16.05 23.82
N THR A 25 -5.88 17.06 22.96
CA THR A 25 -5.59 16.87 21.52
C THR A 25 -4.17 16.39 21.24
N LYS A 26 -3.16 16.89 22.00
CA LYS A 26 -1.78 16.38 21.93
C LYS A 26 -1.70 14.89 22.29
N ASN A 27 -2.52 14.45 23.24
CA ASN A 27 -2.61 13.03 23.61
C ASN A 27 -3.26 12.19 22.50
N LEU A 28 -4.31 12.68 21.84
CA LEU A 28 -4.98 11.94 20.75
C LEU A 28 -4.09 11.74 19.52
N LEU A 29 -3.36 12.76 19.09
CA LEU A 29 -2.41 12.63 17.98
C LEU A 29 -1.29 11.65 18.32
N THR A 30 -0.78 11.69 19.54
CA THR A 30 0.26 10.77 20.02
C THR A 30 -0.25 9.32 20.06
N ILE A 31 -1.46 9.10 20.59
CA ILE A 31 -2.11 7.76 20.60
C ILE A 31 -2.33 7.27 19.17
N ARG A 32 -2.83 8.12 18.28
CA ARG A 32 -3.02 7.76 16.87
C ARG A 32 -1.71 7.36 16.21
N GLN A 33 -0.64 8.14 16.39
CA GLN A 33 0.68 7.82 15.86
C GLN A 33 1.21 6.51 16.43
N GLN A 34 0.98 6.24 17.72
CA GLN A 34 1.37 4.98 18.35
C GLN A 34 0.62 3.79 17.73
N LEU A 35 -0.70 3.90 17.58
CA LEU A 35 -1.52 2.85 16.94
C LEU A 35 -1.07 2.57 15.50
N ILE A 36 -0.74 3.61 14.74
CA ILE A 36 -0.18 3.50 13.38
C ILE A 36 1.15 2.73 13.42
N LYS A 37 2.09 3.12 14.29
CA LYS A 37 3.38 2.43 14.43
C LYS A 37 3.26 0.97 14.86
N ASP A 38 2.33 0.69 15.78
CA ASP A 38 2.05 -0.66 16.27
C ASP A 38 1.40 -1.52 15.18
N PHE A 39 0.51 -0.93 14.39
CA PHE A 39 -0.05 -1.56 13.20
C PHE A 39 1.04 -1.87 12.18
N GLU A 40 1.87 -0.89 11.80
CA GLU A 40 2.95 -1.08 10.83
C GLU A 40 3.95 -2.14 11.28
N THR A 41 4.28 -2.16 12.56
CA THR A 41 5.18 -3.16 13.13
C THR A 41 4.59 -4.57 13.02
N ARG A 42 3.30 -4.75 13.33
CA ARG A 42 2.63 -6.06 13.21
C ARG A 42 2.36 -6.48 11.76
N ALA A 43 2.01 -5.52 10.90
CA ALA A 43 1.64 -5.77 9.52
C ALA A 43 2.86 -5.98 8.61
N PHE A 44 3.92 -5.18 8.78
CA PHE A 44 5.06 -5.13 7.86
C PHE A 44 6.38 -5.65 8.44
N LYS A 45 6.64 -5.53 9.76
CA LYS A 45 7.94 -6.01 10.33
C LYS A 45 7.93 -7.50 10.63
N THR A 46 6.79 -8.11 10.92
CA THR A 46 6.70 -9.56 11.03
C THR A 46 6.83 -10.15 9.63
N LYS A 47 8.02 -10.68 9.28
CA LYS A 47 8.28 -11.34 7.98
C LYS A 47 7.43 -12.62 7.86
N LYS A 48 6.14 -12.47 7.56
CA LYS A 48 5.24 -13.59 7.27
C LYS A 48 5.73 -14.24 5.99
N LYS A 49 6.09 -15.52 6.08
CA LYS A 49 6.54 -16.30 4.91
C LYS A 49 5.38 -16.60 3.95
N PHE A 50 4.14 -16.59 4.45
CA PHE A 50 2.93 -16.93 3.72
C PHE A 50 1.80 -15.95 4.07
N CYS A 51 0.91 -15.71 3.10
CA CYS A 51 -0.32 -14.97 3.32
C CYS A 51 -1.23 -15.73 4.29
N PRO A 52 -1.81 -15.08 5.32
CA PRO A 52 -2.68 -15.76 6.27
C PRO A 52 -4.03 -16.19 5.67
N ASN A 53 -4.49 -15.56 4.59
CA ASN A 53 -5.79 -15.85 3.98
C ASN A 53 -5.69 -16.93 2.90
N CYS A 54 -4.75 -16.79 1.96
CA CYS A 54 -4.63 -17.70 0.81
C CYS A 54 -3.44 -18.66 0.88
N ASN A 55 -2.61 -18.61 1.94
CA ASN A 55 -1.42 -19.44 2.11
C ASN A 55 -0.37 -19.36 0.98
N ILE A 56 -0.49 -18.40 0.06
CA ILE A 56 0.51 -18.15 -0.97
C ILE A 56 1.78 -17.56 -0.33
N PRO A 57 2.98 -18.03 -0.68
CA PRO A 57 4.23 -17.49 -0.17
C PRO A 57 4.41 -16.01 -0.54
N VAL A 58 4.81 -15.20 0.44
CA VAL A 58 5.03 -13.77 0.24
C VAL A 58 6.40 -13.56 -0.39
N ARG A 59 6.44 -12.82 -1.50
CA ARG A 59 7.69 -12.44 -2.19
C ARG A 59 8.21 -11.13 -1.61
N ALA A 60 9.51 -11.07 -1.36
CA ALA A 60 10.13 -9.84 -0.88
C ALA A 60 10.24 -8.82 -2.02
N LEU A 61 10.01 -7.54 -1.69
CA LEU A 61 10.25 -6.44 -2.62
C LEU A 61 11.66 -5.89 -2.40
N ARG A 62 12.38 -5.67 -3.50
CA ARG A 62 13.68 -5.00 -3.51
C ARG A 62 13.58 -3.70 -4.29
N ALA A 63 13.95 -2.60 -3.66
CA ALA A 63 14.19 -1.33 -4.35
C ALA A 63 15.65 -1.30 -4.82
N ASP A 64 15.87 -0.86 -6.05
CA ASP A 64 17.19 -0.51 -6.54
C ASP A 64 17.54 0.92 -6.12
N SER A 65 18.71 1.10 -5.51
CA SER A 65 19.10 2.33 -4.81
C SER A 65 19.21 3.54 -5.73
N HIS A 66 19.47 3.33 -7.02
CA HIS A 66 19.77 4.43 -7.96
C HIS A 66 18.67 4.70 -9.00
N SER A 67 17.71 3.80 -9.18
CA SER A 67 16.78 3.88 -10.32
C SER A 67 15.32 4.04 -9.94
N LYS A 68 14.97 4.12 -8.64
CA LYS A 68 13.59 4.06 -8.13
C LYS A 68 12.79 2.86 -8.71
N ARG A 69 13.48 1.82 -9.18
CA ARG A 69 12.90 0.60 -9.73
C ARG A 69 12.65 -0.39 -8.60
N PHE A 70 11.53 -1.08 -8.68
CA PHE A 70 11.16 -2.12 -7.74
C PHE A 70 11.16 -3.48 -8.42
N TYR A 71 11.62 -4.50 -7.69
CA TYR A 71 11.66 -5.88 -8.15
C TYR A 71 10.98 -6.77 -7.12
N SER A 72 10.17 -7.71 -7.59
CA SER A 72 9.73 -8.85 -6.79
C SER A 72 10.82 -9.91 -6.82
N GLN A 73 11.35 -10.29 -5.66
CA GLN A 73 12.35 -11.35 -5.56
C GLN A 73 11.72 -12.72 -5.80
N GLY A 74 12.46 -13.59 -6.48
CA GLY A 74 12.13 -15.00 -6.59
C GLY A 74 12.13 -15.67 -5.22
N LEU A 75 11.29 -16.70 -5.07
CA LEU A 75 11.24 -17.51 -3.86
C LEU A 75 12.40 -18.51 -3.84
N SER A 76 12.88 -18.83 -2.63
CA SER A 76 13.88 -19.88 -2.48
C SER A 76 13.27 -21.27 -2.69
N ASN A 77 14.09 -22.23 -3.13
CA ASN A 77 13.72 -23.65 -3.24
C ASN A 77 13.00 -24.19 -1.98
N LYS A 78 13.45 -23.78 -0.79
CA LYS A 78 12.85 -24.20 0.48
C LYS A 78 11.42 -23.68 0.67
N GLN A 79 11.15 -22.44 0.27
CA GLN A 79 9.81 -21.84 0.39
C GLN A 79 8.83 -22.47 -0.59
N ILE A 80 9.30 -22.81 -1.79
CA ILE A 80 8.48 -23.45 -2.83
C ILE A 80 8.13 -24.88 -2.42
N LYS A 81 9.10 -25.67 -1.96
CA LYS A 81 8.82 -27.03 -1.44
C LYS A 81 7.80 -26.98 -0.29
N ALA A 82 7.99 -26.06 0.65
CA ALA A 82 7.03 -25.88 1.75
C ALA A 82 5.64 -25.44 1.28
N TYR A 83 5.52 -24.70 0.17
CA TYR A 83 4.24 -24.37 -0.44
C TYR A 83 3.59 -25.59 -1.11
N GLN A 84 4.36 -26.35 -1.90
CA GLN A 84 3.90 -27.56 -2.58
C GLN A 84 3.41 -28.62 -1.58
N GLU A 85 4.17 -28.86 -0.51
CA GLU A 85 3.78 -29.79 0.57
C GLU A 85 2.48 -29.35 1.27
N ARG A 86 2.26 -28.05 1.45
CA ARG A 86 1.02 -27.54 2.04
C ARG A 86 -0.16 -27.73 1.09
N MET A 87 0.02 -27.43 -0.19
CA MET A 87 -1.03 -27.61 -1.20
C MET A 87 -1.39 -29.09 -1.40
N SER A 88 -0.40 -29.99 -1.37
CA SER A 88 -0.66 -31.44 -1.44
C SER A 88 -1.46 -31.94 -0.24
N ASN A 89 -1.16 -31.46 0.96
CA ASN A 89 -1.89 -31.85 2.18
C ASN A 89 -3.35 -31.34 2.16
N VAL A 90 -3.58 -30.12 1.67
CA VAL A 90 -4.93 -29.56 1.49
C VAL A 90 -5.73 -30.34 0.42
N ARG A 91 -5.06 -30.83 -0.63
CA ARG A 91 -5.69 -31.69 -1.65
C ARG A 91 -6.04 -33.07 -1.10
N GLN A 92 -5.15 -33.68 -0.31
CA GLN A 92 -5.40 -34.98 0.30
C GLN A 92 -6.57 -34.92 1.30
N SER A 93 -6.70 -33.82 2.05
CA SER A 93 -7.86 -33.63 2.93
C SER A 93 -9.16 -33.33 2.19
N LYS A 94 -9.12 -32.69 1.01
CA LYS A 94 -10.29 -32.48 0.14
C LYS A 94 -10.74 -33.74 -0.62
N LYS A 95 -9.80 -34.57 -1.09
CA LYS A 95 -10.11 -35.83 -1.80
C LYS A 95 -10.84 -36.86 -0.93
N LEU A 96 -10.77 -36.73 0.39
CA LEU A 96 -11.54 -37.55 1.32
C LEU A 96 -13.02 -37.14 1.43
N ASN A 97 -13.39 -35.95 0.93
CA ASN A 97 -14.74 -35.40 1.10
C ASN A 97 -15.51 -35.10 -0.19
N ASP A 98 -14.88 -34.93 -1.36
CA ASP A 98 -15.61 -34.75 -2.62
C ASP A 98 -14.86 -35.35 -3.82
N ASN A 99 -15.59 -36.13 -4.63
CA ASN A 99 -15.19 -36.58 -5.95
C ASN A 99 -15.44 -35.44 -6.96
N ASP A 100 -14.52 -34.49 -7.12
CA ASP A 100 -14.31 -33.91 -8.46
C ASP A 100 -13.05 -33.02 -8.65
N GLU A 101 -12.69 -32.95 -9.92
CA GLU A 101 -11.84 -32.02 -10.68
C GLU A 101 -10.36 -31.91 -10.27
N SER A 102 -9.55 -32.63 -11.05
CA SER A 102 -8.11 -32.42 -11.18
C SER A 102 -7.84 -31.01 -11.71
N ILE A 103 -7.35 -30.13 -10.85
CA ILE A 103 -6.70 -28.88 -11.26
C ILE A 103 -5.57 -29.23 -12.24
N ASP A 104 -5.58 -28.63 -13.43
CA ASP A 104 -4.61 -28.87 -14.50
C ASP A 104 -3.17 -28.66 -13.99
N ASN A 105 -2.36 -29.72 -14.12
CA ASN A 105 -0.99 -29.78 -13.62
C ASN A 105 -0.09 -28.71 -14.28
N ASP A 106 -0.43 -28.28 -15.49
CA ASP A 106 0.34 -27.34 -16.31
C ASP A 106 0.28 -25.90 -15.78
N GLU A 107 -0.87 -25.46 -15.24
CA GLU A 107 -1.01 -24.13 -14.64
C GLU A 107 -0.17 -24.00 -13.37
N GLU A 108 -0.10 -25.08 -12.58
CA GLU A 108 0.68 -25.12 -11.34
C GLU A 108 2.18 -25.10 -11.63
N GLU A 109 2.63 -25.80 -12.67
CA GLU A 109 4.03 -25.75 -13.09
C GLU A 109 4.43 -24.35 -13.58
N MET A 110 3.56 -23.69 -14.36
CA MET A 110 3.78 -22.32 -14.84
C MET A 110 3.83 -21.31 -13.68
N LEU A 111 2.91 -21.43 -12.71
CA LEU A 111 2.89 -20.59 -11.51
C LEU A 111 4.19 -20.77 -10.68
N THR A 112 4.65 -22.01 -10.57
CA THR A 112 5.89 -22.35 -9.85
C THR A 112 7.12 -21.77 -10.55
N LYS A 113 7.19 -21.84 -11.88
CA LYS A 113 8.24 -21.18 -12.68
C LYS A 113 8.24 -19.66 -12.51
N MET A 114 7.07 -19.03 -12.51
CA MET A 114 6.95 -17.59 -12.21
C MET A 114 7.32 -17.23 -10.77
N MET A 115 7.26 -18.17 -9.82
CA MET A 115 7.71 -17.99 -8.45
C MET A 115 9.23 -17.97 -8.30
N PHE A 116 9.98 -18.59 -9.23
CA PHE A 116 11.44 -18.59 -9.22
C PHE A 116 12.06 -17.31 -9.75
N SER A 117 11.43 -16.69 -10.74
CA SER A 117 12.01 -15.54 -11.42
C SER A 117 11.88 -14.26 -10.59
N GLN A 118 12.97 -13.51 -10.50
CA GLN A 118 12.90 -12.10 -10.14
C GLN A 118 12.13 -11.37 -11.25
N MET A 119 11.16 -10.53 -10.86
CA MET A 119 10.33 -9.79 -11.80
C MET A 119 10.47 -8.30 -11.55
N TYR A 120 10.71 -7.53 -12.62
CA TYR A 120 10.61 -6.08 -12.55
C TYR A 120 9.14 -5.68 -12.40
N LEU A 121 8.86 -4.76 -11.48
CA LEU A 121 7.52 -4.23 -11.27
C LEU A 121 7.42 -2.87 -11.95
N THR A 122 6.61 -2.78 -13.00
CA THR A 122 6.33 -1.49 -13.62
C THR A 122 5.44 -0.65 -12.70
N PRO A 123 5.49 0.69 -12.77
CA PRO A 123 4.57 1.54 -11.99
C PRO A 123 3.10 1.18 -12.21
N LEU A 124 2.73 0.77 -13.43
CA LEU A 124 1.36 0.34 -13.76
C LEU A 124 0.97 -0.95 -13.04
N ASP A 125 1.88 -1.92 -12.95
CA ASP A 125 1.63 -3.18 -12.23
C ASP A 125 1.44 -2.93 -10.72
N VAL A 126 2.27 -2.05 -10.17
CA VAL A 126 2.17 -1.66 -8.76
C VAL A 126 0.86 -0.92 -8.49
N LEU A 127 0.47 0.02 -9.36
CA LEU A 127 -0.78 0.75 -9.24
C LEU A 127 -1.96 -0.24 -9.20
N LYS A 128 -2.12 -1.08 -10.24
CA LYS A 128 -3.19 -2.09 -10.30
C LYS A 128 -3.23 -2.99 -9.06
N HIS A 129 -2.06 -3.38 -8.55
CA HIS A 129 -1.97 -4.17 -7.34
C HIS A 129 -2.48 -3.40 -6.11
N LEU A 130 -2.07 -2.14 -5.94
CA LEU A 130 -2.53 -1.28 -4.86
C LEU A 130 -4.03 -0.99 -4.95
N GLU A 131 -4.59 -0.84 -6.14
CA GLU A 131 -6.04 -0.68 -6.33
C GLU A 131 -6.80 -1.90 -5.81
N LYS A 132 -6.31 -3.12 -6.12
CA LYS A 132 -6.91 -4.36 -5.63
C LYS A 132 -6.79 -4.51 -4.11
N ILE A 133 -5.68 -4.04 -3.52
CA ILE A 133 -5.55 -4.00 -2.06
C ILE A 133 -6.55 -3.00 -1.48
N TRP A 134 -6.70 -1.82 -2.09
CA TRP A 134 -7.65 -0.81 -1.64
C TRP A 134 -9.09 -1.31 -1.67
N THR A 135 -9.50 -2.05 -2.70
CA THR A 135 -10.84 -2.63 -2.75
C THR A 135 -11.09 -3.65 -1.64
N ASN A 136 -10.07 -4.45 -1.29
CA ASN A 136 -10.19 -5.51 -0.29
C ASN A 136 -10.11 -4.99 1.15
N GLU A 137 -9.24 -4.01 1.40
CA GLU A 137 -8.88 -3.53 2.75
C GLU A 137 -9.30 -2.06 2.96
N LYS A 138 -10.35 -1.62 2.25
CA LYS A 138 -10.79 -0.22 2.17
C LYS A 138 -10.98 0.43 3.53
N GLU A 139 -11.61 -0.28 4.47
CA GLU A 139 -11.97 0.28 5.79
C GLU A 139 -10.73 0.62 6.61
N VAL A 140 -9.78 -0.31 6.70
CA VAL A 140 -8.52 -0.13 7.43
C VAL A 140 -7.68 0.95 6.77
N LEU A 141 -7.54 0.89 5.44
CA LEU A 141 -6.74 1.85 4.69
C LEU A 141 -7.35 3.25 4.69
N ALA A 142 -8.68 3.39 4.70
CA ALA A 142 -9.34 4.67 4.81
C ALA A 142 -9.04 5.36 6.15
N ILE A 143 -8.96 4.60 7.25
CA ILE A 143 -8.59 5.13 8.57
C ILE A 143 -7.11 5.48 8.61
N TYR A 144 -6.25 4.60 8.09
CA TYR A 144 -4.80 4.79 8.03
C TYR A 144 -4.43 6.04 7.22
N LEU A 145 -5.02 6.20 6.04
CA LEU A 145 -4.80 7.33 5.13
C LEU A 145 -5.73 8.52 5.38
N ALA A 146 -6.52 8.53 6.46
CA ALA A 146 -7.49 9.60 6.72
C ALA A 146 -6.84 10.98 6.79
N THR A 147 -5.56 11.08 7.18
CA THR A 147 -4.79 12.33 7.17
C THR A 147 -4.57 12.89 5.77
N LEU A 148 -4.48 12.04 4.74
CA LEU A 148 -4.39 12.47 3.34
C LEU A 148 -5.72 13.03 2.83
N ARG A 149 -6.85 12.67 3.46
CA ARG A 149 -8.18 13.19 3.09
C ARG A 149 -8.43 14.61 3.60
N SER A 150 -7.80 15.01 4.70
CA SER A 150 -8.05 16.33 5.32
C SER A 150 -7.43 17.52 4.57
N SER A 151 -6.43 17.32 3.71
CA SER A 151 -5.79 18.39 2.94
C SER A 151 -6.42 18.64 1.56
N HIS A 152 -7.29 17.74 1.08
CA HIS A 152 -7.88 17.79 -0.26
C HIS A 152 -9.39 18.01 -0.24
N HIS A 153 -9.87 18.89 0.66
CA HIS A 153 -11.28 19.25 0.72
C HIS A 153 -11.80 19.93 -0.56
N SER A 154 -10.91 20.36 -1.47
CA SER A 154 -11.22 20.99 -2.76
C SER A 154 -11.10 20.09 -4.00
N ILE A 155 -10.57 18.86 -3.89
CA ILE A 155 -10.61 17.90 -5.01
C ILE A 155 -11.85 17.03 -4.81
N THR A 156 -12.99 17.67 -5.09
CA THR A 156 -14.27 17.10 -5.51
C THR A 156 -14.33 15.58 -5.59
N HIS A 157 -15.14 14.93 -4.75
CA HIS A 157 -16.04 13.79 -5.03
C HIS A 157 -15.66 12.62 -5.99
N VAL A 158 -14.43 12.50 -6.51
CA VAL A 158 -14.14 11.68 -7.71
C VAL A 158 -13.08 10.59 -7.48
N HIS A 159 -12.20 10.72 -6.48
CA HIS A 159 -11.24 9.65 -6.21
C HIS A 159 -11.78 8.62 -5.21
N ASN A 160 -12.54 7.64 -5.73
CA ASN A 160 -12.93 6.43 -5.00
C ASN A 160 -11.72 5.58 -4.54
N ASN A 161 -10.55 5.84 -5.12
CA ASN A 161 -9.29 5.17 -4.82
C ASN A 161 -8.15 6.21 -4.69
N PRO A 162 -7.57 6.41 -3.48
CA PRO A 162 -6.47 7.34 -3.28
C PRO A 162 -5.10 6.79 -3.70
N MET A 163 -5.01 5.54 -4.20
CA MET A 163 -3.73 4.93 -4.56
C MET A 163 -3.03 5.64 -5.73
N SER A 164 -3.78 6.28 -6.63
CA SER A 164 -3.22 7.06 -7.74
C SER A 164 -2.41 8.27 -7.27
N LEU A 165 -2.64 8.77 -6.05
CA LEU A 165 -1.90 9.91 -5.48
C LEU A 165 -0.40 9.62 -5.31
N PHE A 166 0.00 8.36 -5.27
CA PHE A 166 1.41 7.97 -5.15
C PHE A 166 2.13 7.91 -6.51
N PHE A 167 1.44 8.20 -7.62
CA PHE A 167 1.96 8.11 -8.97
C PHE A 167 1.83 9.46 -9.69
N PHE A 168 2.82 9.77 -10.51
CA PHE A 168 2.76 10.93 -11.40
C PHE A 168 2.26 10.48 -12.77
N GLU A 169 0.99 10.76 -13.07
CA GLU A 169 0.46 10.60 -14.44
C GLU A 169 0.82 11.80 -15.30
N VAL A 170 0.75 13.00 -14.71
CA VAL A 170 1.04 14.26 -15.39
C VAL A 170 2.08 15.02 -14.57
N LEU A 171 3.18 15.40 -15.20
CA LEU A 171 4.12 16.34 -14.64
C LEU A 171 3.71 17.75 -15.04
N HIS A 172 3.26 18.53 -14.07
CA HIS A 172 2.93 19.93 -14.31
C HIS A 172 4.24 20.69 -14.60
N VAL A 173 4.39 21.13 -15.84
CA VAL A 173 5.48 22.04 -16.21
C VAL A 173 5.05 23.44 -15.80
N PHE A 174 5.68 23.97 -14.75
CA PHE A 174 5.39 25.33 -14.29
C PHE A 174 5.86 26.35 -15.33
N TYR A 175 4.92 26.92 -16.07
CA TYR A 175 5.12 28.14 -16.87
C TYR A 175 5.12 29.35 -15.94
N LEU A 176 6.17 29.50 -15.12
CA LEU A 176 6.45 30.80 -14.53
C LEU A 176 7.03 31.67 -15.64
N GLN A 177 6.51 32.89 -15.83
CA GLN A 177 6.99 33.89 -16.80
C GLN A 177 8.51 34.18 -16.71
N ASN A 178 9.15 33.79 -15.60
CA ASN A 178 10.60 33.91 -15.36
C ASN A 178 11.40 32.61 -15.63
N PHE A 179 10.73 31.53 -16.03
CA PHE A 179 11.29 30.23 -16.45
C PHE A 179 10.99 29.91 -17.91
N VAL A 180 10.64 30.92 -18.72
CA VAL A 180 10.97 30.86 -20.15
C VAL A 180 12.45 30.51 -20.19
N LEU A 181 12.77 29.30 -20.67
CA LEU A 181 13.97 28.88 -21.42
C LEU A 181 15.06 29.95 -21.60
N TYR A 182 15.51 30.58 -20.52
CA TYR A 182 16.57 31.57 -20.59
C TYR A 182 17.81 30.76 -20.82
N VAL A 183 18.34 30.94 -22.02
CA VAL A 183 19.70 30.57 -22.32
C VAL A 183 20.55 31.31 -21.30
N LEU A 184 21.11 30.57 -20.34
CA LEU A 184 21.96 31.13 -19.30
C LEU A 184 23.16 31.73 -20.01
N SER A 185 23.50 32.99 -19.75
CA SER A 185 24.69 33.62 -20.33
C SER A 185 25.76 33.82 -19.27
N PHE A 186 26.95 33.29 -19.51
CA PHE A 186 28.13 33.56 -18.68
C PHE A 186 29.32 33.82 -19.61
N ASN A 187 30.01 34.96 -19.43
CA ASN A 187 31.10 35.41 -20.30
C ASN A 187 30.75 35.37 -21.80
N ASP A 188 29.61 35.95 -22.19
CA ASP A 188 29.06 35.99 -23.56
C ASP A 188 28.76 34.62 -24.20
N GLN A 189 29.01 33.52 -23.49
CA GLN A 189 28.60 32.18 -23.91
C GLN A 189 27.20 31.88 -23.42
N LYS A 190 26.42 31.29 -24.33
CA LYS A 190 25.02 30.94 -24.17
C LYS A 190 24.90 29.45 -23.83
N PHE A 191 24.34 29.14 -22.68
CA PHE A 191 24.17 27.79 -22.14
C PHE A 191 22.70 27.41 -22.10
N GLU A 192 22.40 26.16 -22.42
CA GLU A 192 21.05 25.64 -22.28
C GLU A 192 20.64 25.59 -20.80
N ASN A 193 19.34 25.76 -20.54
CA ASN A 193 18.81 25.70 -19.19
C ASN A 193 18.96 24.26 -18.64
N PRO A 194 19.61 24.03 -17.50
CA PRO A 194 19.82 22.68 -16.95
C PRO A 194 18.51 21.94 -16.62
N LYS A 195 17.37 22.64 -16.55
CA LYS A 195 16.04 22.03 -16.41
C LYS A 195 15.44 21.53 -17.72
N THR A 196 16.04 21.87 -18.86
CA THR A 196 15.59 21.50 -20.21
C THR A 196 16.57 20.59 -20.94
N VAL A 197 17.84 20.57 -20.49
CA VAL A 197 18.86 19.63 -20.97
C VAL A 197 18.45 18.19 -20.62
N ARG A 198 18.43 17.32 -21.63
CA ARG A 198 18.16 15.88 -21.52
C ARG A 198 19.44 15.06 -21.43
#